data_AF-A0A453JI13-F1
#
_entry.id   AF-A0A453JI13-F1
#
_cell.length_a   1.000
_cell.length_b   1.000
_cell.length_c   1.000
_cell.angle_alpha   90.00
_cell.angle_beta   90.00
_cell.angle_gamma   90.00
#
_symmetry.space_group_name_H-M   'P 1'
#
loop_
_entity.id
_entity.type
_entity.pdbx_description
1 polymer ?
#
loop_
_entity_poly.entity_id
_entity_poly.type
_entity_poly.pdbx_seq_one_letter_code
_entity_poly.pdbx_strand_id
1 'polypeptide(L)'
;FVIDSPPPELRQLYHASMVDRMKDKVDKSVFWSKLLGIVMQQGQKDMVNFFDLLLSPASKILNNWFEGDVLKATLATDAVIGTMAGVNTPGSGYVLLHHIMGETGGQRGVWAYVEGGMGSVSSAISKAALEAGVQIVTNAEVSQVMVDENTGKVQGVALVDGTELHSSVVLSNATPYKTFVVRITLNT
;
A
#
# COMPACT_ATOMS: atom_id res chain seq x y z
N PHE A 1 2.85 -13.81 -7.54
CA PHE A 1 1.99 -13.14 -6.55
C PHE A 1 0.56 -13.27 -7.05
N VAL A 2 -0.23 -14.16 -6.42
CA VAL A 2 -1.65 -14.31 -6.75
C VAL A 2 -2.39 -13.25 -5.94
N ILE A 3 -3.30 -12.52 -6.59
CA ILE A 3 -4.10 -11.44 -5.98
C ILE A 3 -4.84 -11.91 -4.72
N ASP A 4 -5.10 -13.22 -4.58
CA ASP A 4 -5.77 -13.83 -3.43
C ASP A 4 -4.81 -14.44 -2.40
N SER A 5 -3.50 -14.19 -2.50
CA SER A 5 -2.56 -14.65 -1.48
C SER A 5 -2.69 -13.76 -0.24
N PRO A 6 -2.73 -14.32 0.98
CA PRO A 6 -2.67 -13.50 2.18
C PRO A 6 -1.40 -12.64 2.17
N PRO A 7 -1.50 -11.37 2.62
CA PRO A 7 -0.37 -10.44 2.69
C PRO A 7 0.91 -11.09 3.26
N PRO A 8 2.12 -10.71 2.80
CA PRO A 8 3.39 -11.30 3.26
C PRO A 8 3.54 -11.35 4.79
N GLU A 9 2.92 -10.41 5.50
CA GLU A 9 2.88 -10.31 6.97
C GLU A 9 2.15 -11.51 7.60
N LEU A 10 1.14 -12.06 6.94
CA LEU A 10 0.44 -13.27 7.39
C LEU A 10 1.28 -14.54 7.15
N ARG A 11 2.26 -14.52 6.24
CA ARG A 11 3.23 -15.62 6.08
C ARG A 11 4.23 -15.67 7.23
N GLN A 12 4.57 -14.53 7.84
CA GLN A 12 5.46 -14.50 9.01
C GLN A 12 4.86 -15.24 10.21
N LEU A 13 3.53 -15.26 10.36
CA LEU A 13 2.86 -16.01 11.45
C LEU A 13 3.11 -17.53 11.38
N TYR A 14 3.39 -18.09 10.20
CA TYR A 14 3.70 -19.51 10.05
C TYR A 14 5.11 -19.88 10.54
N HIS A 15 6.06 -18.93 10.54
CA HIS A 15 7.43 -19.13 11.00
C HIS A 15 7.77 -18.38 12.31
N ALA A 16 6.82 -17.62 12.85
CA ALA A 16 7.00 -16.87 14.09
C ALA A 16 7.25 -17.80 15.28
N SER A 17 8.29 -17.50 16.06
CA SER A 17 8.58 -18.23 17.29
C SER A 17 7.44 -18.03 18.31
N MET A 18 7.37 -18.91 19.31
CA MET A 18 6.36 -18.79 20.38
C MET A 18 6.44 -17.42 21.09
N VAL A 19 7.64 -16.84 21.18
CA VAL A 19 7.90 -15.52 21.76
C VAL A 19 7.33 -14.41 20.89
N ASP A 20 7.54 -14.47 19.56
CA ASP A 20 6.99 -13.49 18.62
C ASP A 20 5.46 -13.50 18.65
N ARG A 21 4.85 -14.69 18.75
CA ARG A 21 3.39 -14.85 18.87
C ARG A 21 2.85 -14.30 20.19
N MET A 22 3.58 -14.47 21.31
CA MET A 22 3.20 -13.87 22.59
C MET A 22 3.32 -12.35 22.54
N LYS A 23 4.40 -11.83 21.95
CA LYS A 23 4.62 -10.39 21.79
C LYS A 23 3.54 -9.75 20.93
N ASP A 24 3.21 -10.35 19.78
CA ASP A 24 2.11 -9.89 18.91
C ASP A 24 0.76 -9.87 19.64
N LYS A 25 0.46 -10.88 20.47
CA LYS A 25 -0.76 -10.88 21.30
C LYS A 25 -0.76 -9.76 22.34
N VAL A 26 0.37 -9.48 22.96
CA VAL A 26 0.52 -8.38 23.93
C VAL A 26 0.40 -7.03 23.23
N ASP A 27 1.05 -6.84 22.09
CA ASP A 27 0.99 -5.59 21.34
C ASP A 27 -0.44 -5.32 20.85
N LYS A 28 -1.14 -6.36 20.37
CA LYS A 28 -2.57 -6.29 20.03
C LYS A 28 -3.44 -5.95 21.25
N SER A 29 -3.19 -6.56 22.41
CA SER A 29 -4.00 -6.27 23.61
C SER A 29 -3.76 -4.85 24.14
N VAL A 30 -2.54 -4.33 24.02
CA VAL A 30 -2.20 -2.93 24.33
C VAL A 30 -2.86 -1.98 23.33
N PHE A 31 -2.83 -2.30 22.03
CA PHE A 31 -3.54 -1.53 21.01
C PHE A 31 -5.05 -1.47 21.28
N TRP A 32 -5.70 -2.63 21.48
CA TRP A 32 -7.14 -2.72 21.71
C TRP A 32 -7.55 -2.08 23.02
N SER A 33 -6.76 -2.19 24.09
CA SER A 33 -7.05 -1.51 25.37
C SER A 33 -6.91 0.01 25.26
N LYS A 34 -5.92 0.52 24.52
CA LYS A 34 -5.81 1.96 24.23
C LYS A 34 -6.96 2.46 23.36
N LEU A 35 -7.30 1.72 22.31
CA LEU A 35 -8.42 2.05 21.44
C LEU A 35 -9.73 2.07 22.22
N LEU A 36 -10.00 1.03 23.03
CA LEU A 36 -11.15 0.99 23.93
C LEU A 36 -11.12 2.14 24.93
N GLY A 37 -9.97 2.49 25.50
CA GLY A 37 -9.82 3.64 26.39
C GLY A 37 -10.21 4.96 25.74
N ILE A 38 -9.73 5.22 24.51
CA ILE A 38 -10.07 6.42 23.74
C ILE A 38 -11.56 6.42 23.37
N VAL A 39 -12.08 5.26 22.94
CA VAL A 39 -13.49 5.09 22.57
C VAL A 39 -14.42 5.27 23.78
N MET A 40 -14.04 4.77 24.97
CA MET A 40 -14.82 4.94 26.21
C MET A 40 -14.73 6.36 26.79
N GLN A 41 -13.68 7.12 26.45
CA GLN A 41 -13.59 8.55 26.80
C GLN A 41 -14.46 9.43 25.91
N GLN A 42 -14.90 8.93 24.76
CA GLN A 42 -15.83 9.61 23.87
C GLN A 42 -17.28 9.38 24.34
N GLY A 43 -18.16 10.35 24.13
CA GLY A 43 -19.59 10.16 24.35
C GLY A 43 -20.15 9.07 23.42
N GLN A 44 -21.20 8.37 23.85
CA GLN A 44 -21.86 7.31 23.07
C GLN A 44 -22.22 7.78 21.63
N LYS A 45 -22.64 9.04 21.49
CA LYS A 45 -22.98 9.65 20.20
C LYS A 45 -21.77 9.74 19.26
N ASP A 46 -20.62 10.18 19.78
CA ASP A 46 -19.41 10.36 18.97
C ASP A 46 -18.82 9.02 18.55
N MET A 47 -18.89 8.01 19.42
CA MET A 47 -18.54 6.63 19.07
C MET A 47 -19.37 6.10 17.90
N VAL A 48 -20.70 6.25 17.96
CA VAL A 48 -21.60 5.79 16.89
C VAL A 48 -21.33 6.53 15.59
N ASN A 49 -21.17 7.85 15.62
CA ASN A 49 -20.85 8.66 14.44
C ASN A 49 -19.51 8.26 13.82
N PHE A 50 -18.50 7.98 14.65
CA PHE A 50 -17.19 7.54 14.19
C PHE A 50 -17.27 6.20 13.45
N PHE A 51 -17.93 5.19 14.04
CA PHE A 51 -18.10 3.90 13.37
C PHE A 51 -18.99 3.99 12.12
N ASP A 52 -20.00 4.87 12.13
CA ASP A 52 -20.83 5.10 10.95
C ASP A 52 -19.96 5.67 9.81
N LEU A 53 -19.13 6.68 10.09
CA LEU A 53 -18.20 7.24 9.12
C LEU A 53 -17.17 6.22 8.62
N LEU A 54 -16.62 5.40 9.51
CA LEU A 54 -15.61 4.40 9.16
C LEU A 54 -16.15 3.30 8.23
N LEU A 55 -17.37 2.83 8.49
CA LEU A 55 -17.88 1.59 7.90
C LEU A 55 -18.89 1.84 6.78
N SER A 56 -19.55 2.99 6.77
CA SER A 56 -20.56 3.30 5.77
C SER A 56 -19.95 3.71 4.42
N PRO A 57 -20.74 3.60 3.34
CA PRO A 57 -20.44 4.28 2.10
C PRO A 57 -20.35 5.81 2.29
N ALA A 58 -19.43 6.44 1.57
CA ALA A 58 -19.28 7.88 1.55
C ALA A 58 -20.57 8.60 1.13
N SER A 59 -21.32 8.04 0.18
CA SER A 59 -22.59 8.62 -0.28
C SER A 59 -23.63 8.73 0.84
N LYS A 60 -23.72 7.74 1.75
CA LYS A 60 -24.60 7.80 2.92
C LYS A 60 -24.17 8.94 3.84
N ILE A 61 -22.88 9.04 4.15
CA ILE A 61 -22.35 10.10 5.00
C ILE A 61 -22.62 11.47 4.37
N LEU A 62 -22.28 11.66 3.10
CA LEU A 62 -22.43 12.95 2.44
C LEU A 62 -23.90 13.38 2.31
N ASN A 63 -24.82 12.45 2.06
CA ASN A 63 -26.25 12.75 2.01
C ASN A 63 -26.88 13.03 3.37
N ASN A 64 -26.33 12.48 4.46
CA ASN A 64 -26.83 12.72 5.80
C ASN A 64 -26.42 14.11 6.34
N TRP A 65 -25.27 14.63 5.91
CA TRP A 65 -24.68 15.84 6.48
C TRP A 65 -24.74 17.07 5.58
N PHE A 66 -24.95 16.89 4.26
CA PHE A 66 -24.95 17.98 3.30
C PHE A 66 -26.18 17.93 2.39
N GLU A 67 -26.64 19.09 1.96
CA GLU A 67 -27.78 19.21 1.04
C GLU A 67 -27.30 19.47 -0.40
N GLY A 68 -26.27 20.30 -0.58
CA GLY A 68 -25.82 20.75 -1.90
C GLY A 68 -25.02 19.71 -2.69
N ASP A 69 -25.49 19.40 -3.90
CA ASP A 69 -24.88 18.37 -4.77
C ASP A 69 -23.44 18.71 -5.21
N VAL A 70 -23.13 20.01 -5.42
CA VAL A 70 -21.77 20.45 -5.78
C VAL A 70 -20.78 20.16 -4.65
N LEU A 71 -21.17 20.40 -3.40
CA LEU A 71 -20.33 20.11 -2.24
C LEU A 71 -20.16 18.60 -2.05
N LYS A 72 -21.25 17.83 -2.18
CA LYS A 72 -21.19 16.36 -2.12
C LYS A 72 -20.26 15.79 -3.19
N ALA A 73 -20.34 16.28 -4.43
CA ALA A 73 -19.48 15.83 -5.52
C ALA A 73 -17.99 16.11 -5.25
N THR A 74 -17.69 17.28 -4.67
CA THR A 74 -16.32 17.65 -4.28
C THR A 74 -15.79 16.71 -3.21
N LEU A 75 -16.52 16.53 -2.11
CA LEU A 75 -16.11 15.63 -1.02
C LEU A 75 -16.12 14.15 -1.40
N ALA A 76 -16.98 13.76 -2.34
CA ALA A 76 -17.01 12.41 -2.88
C ALA A 76 -15.71 12.06 -3.62
N THR A 77 -15.02 13.04 -4.21
CA THR A 77 -13.71 12.84 -4.83
C THR A 77 -12.68 12.46 -3.76
N ASP A 78 -12.60 13.21 -2.66
CA ASP A 78 -11.73 12.90 -1.53
C ASP A 78 -12.06 11.54 -0.87
N ALA A 79 -13.32 11.13 -0.94
CA ALA A 79 -13.77 9.85 -0.40
C ALA A 79 -13.40 8.63 -1.24
N VAL A 80 -12.89 8.81 -2.46
CA VAL A 80 -12.54 7.68 -3.35
C VAL A 80 -11.16 7.81 -4.00
N ILE A 81 -10.53 8.97 -3.92
CA ILE A 81 -9.21 9.22 -4.51
C ILE A 81 -8.17 8.23 -3.99
N GLY A 82 -7.39 7.66 -4.91
CA GLY A 82 -6.37 6.65 -4.58
C GLY A 82 -6.92 5.25 -4.29
N THR A 83 -8.22 4.99 -4.49
CA THR A 83 -8.84 3.67 -4.26
C THR A 83 -9.43 3.08 -5.53
N MET A 84 -9.68 1.76 -5.52
CA MET A 84 -10.51 1.08 -6.54
C MET A 84 -11.99 1.01 -6.14
N ALA A 85 -12.40 1.76 -5.12
CA ALA A 85 -13.75 1.77 -4.56
C ALA A 85 -14.57 2.93 -5.12
N GLY A 86 -15.90 2.77 -5.13
CA GLY A 86 -16.83 3.84 -5.47
C GLY A 86 -17.44 4.49 -4.23
N VAL A 87 -18.14 5.61 -4.41
CA VAL A 87 -18.80 6.36 -3.33
C VAL A 87 -19.86 5.56 -2.58
N ASN A 88 -20.37 4.49 -3.20
CA ASN A 88 -21.36 3.57 -2.63
C ASN A 88 -20.73 2.33 -1.99
N THR A 89 -19.41 2.15 -2.08
CA THR A 89 -18.71 1.01 -1.49
C THR A 89 -18.63 1.18 0.03
N PRO A 90 -19.06 0.19 0.85
CA PRO A 90 -18.88 0.23 2.30
C PRO A 90 -17.41 0.48 2.68
N GLY A 91 -17.18 1.30 3.69
CA GLY A 91 -15.85 1.72 4.11
C GLY A 91 -15.24 2.88 3.31
N SER A 92 -15.87 3.36 2.23
CA SER A 92 -15.38 4.57 1.53
C SER A 92 -15.50 5.84 2.40
N GLY A 93 -16.38 5.88 3.39
CA GLY A 93 -16.42 6.97 4.38
C GLY A 93 -15.11 7.11 5.17
N TYR A 94 -14.39 6.01 5.43
CA TYR A 94 -13.07 6.06 6.05
C TYR A 94 -12.04 6.78 5.18
N VAL A 95 -12.10 6.64 3.85
CA VAL A 95 -11.14 7.29 2.94
C VAL A 95 -11.28 8.81 3.02
N LEU A 96 -12.51 9.32 3.13
CA LEU A 96 -12.76 10.74 3.38
C LEU A 96 -12.14 11.19 4.71
N LEU A 97 -12.38 10.43 5.78
CA LEU A 97 -11.81 10.72 7.09
C LEU A 97 -10.27 10.71 7.05
N HIS A 98 -9.68 9.73 6.38
CA HIS A 98 -8.23 9.57 6.24
C HIS A 98 -7.59 10.81 5.59
N HIS A 99 -8.19 11.35 4.53
CA HIS A 99 -7.66 12.55 3.86
C HIS A 99 -7.74 13.80 4.73
N ILE A 100 -8.76 13.91 5.59
CA ILE A 100 -8.89 15.03 6.54
C ILE A 100 -7.92 14.89 7.71
N MET A 101 -7.70 13.66 8.21
CA MET A 101 -6.77 13.39 9.31
C MET A 101 -5.30 13.48 8.89
N GLY A 102 -5.01 13.28 7.60
CA GLY A 102 -3.65 13.36 7.05
C GLY A 102 -2.98 14.71 7.33
N GLU A 103 -1.66 14.69 7.50
CA GLU A 103 -0.87 15.90 7.78
C GLU A 103 0.31 15.98 6.82
N THR A 104 0.59 17.18 6.32
CA THR A 104 1.83 17.48 5.60
C THR A 104 2.41 18.79 6.09
N GLY A 105 3.70 18.79 6.45
CA GLY A 105 4.41 20.00 6.89
C GLY A 105 3.82 20.67 8.12
N GLY A 106 3.27 19.91 9.08
CA GLY A 106 2.63 20.46 10.29
C GLY A 106 1.17 20.85 10.10
N GLN A 107 0.61 20.75 8.89
CA GLN A 107 -0.74 21.20 8.56
C GLN A 107 -1.65 20.02 8.26
N ARG A 108 -2.82 20.00 8.87
CA ARG A 108 -3.83 18.92 8.73
C ARG A 108 -4.72 19.13 7.51
N GLY A 109 -5.08 18.04 6.84
CA GLY A 109 -6.01 18.02 5.73
C GLY A 109 -5.51 18.73 4.47
N VAL A 110 -4.20 18.97 4.36
CA VAL A 110 -3.62 19.66 3.19
C VAL A 110 -2.87 18.69 2.30
N TRP A 111 -2.91 19.00 1.01
CA TRP A 111 -2.11 18.36 -0.02
C TRP A 111 -0.92 19.26 -0.32
N ALA A 112 0.24 18.65 -0.57
CA ALA A 112 1.43 19.37 -0.96
C ALA A 112 1.93 18.89 -2.31
N TYR A 113 2.57 19.81 -3.03
CA TYR A 113 3.36 19.47 -4.20
C TYR A 113 4.81 19.30 -3.79
N VAL A 114 5.47 18.30 -4.37
CA VAL A 114 6.89 18.11 -4.17
C VAL A 114 7.64 19.20 -4.93
N GLU A 115 8.50 19.94 -4.24
CA GLU A 115 9.38 20.92 -4.87
C GLU A 115 10.28 20.25 -5.91
N GLY A 116 10.40 20.85 -7.10
CA GLY A 116 11.09 20.22 -8.24
C GLY A 116 10.28 19.11 -8.94
N GLY A 117 9.02 18.91 -8.55
CA GLY A 117 8.10 17.94 -9.17
C GLY A 117 8.33 16.49 -8.73
N MET A 118 7.46 15.58 -9.17
CA MET A 118 7.49 14.16 -8.74
C MET A 118 8.79 13.42 -9.06
N GLY A 119 9.53 13.83 -10.09
CA GLY A 119 10.84 13.25 -10.43
C GLY A 119 11.91 13.47 -9.35
N SER A 120 11.75 14.50 -8.51
CA SER A 120 12.66 14.74 -7.37
C SER A 120 12.53 13.65 -6.31
N VAL A 121 11.34 13.06 -6.12
CA VAL A 121 11.12 11.94 -5.19
C VAL A 121 11.92 10.73 -5.63
N SER A 122 11.80 10.33 -6.90
CA SER A 122 12.58 9.23 -7.47
C SER A 122 14.09 9.50 -7.38
N SER A 123 14.51 10.75 -7.58
CA SER A 123 15.90 11.16 -7.46
C SER A 123 16.41 11.07 -6.02
N ALA A 124 15.60 11.45 -5.04
CA ALA A 124 15.92 11.35 -3.61
C ALA A 124 16.06 9.88 -3.18
N ILE A 125 15.13 9.02 -3.60
CA ILE A 125 15.20 7.57 -3.35
C ILE A 125 16.47 6.97 -3.98
N SER A 126 16.77 7.34 -5.23
CA SER A 126 17.97 6.91 -5.94
C SER A 126 19.25 7.31 -5.20
N LYS A 127 19.35 8.56 -4.74
CA LYS A 127 20.49 9.04 -3.95
C LYS A 127 20.65 8.27 -2.64
N ALA A 128 19.57 8.09 -1.88
CA ALA A 128 19.60 7.33 -0.63
C ALA A 128 20.03 5.86 -0.85
N ALA A 129 19.59 5.24 -1.96
CA ALA A 129 20.02 3.89 -2.32
C ALA A 129 21.52 3.83 -2.67
N LEU A 130 22.03 4.79 -3.45
CA LEU A 130 23.46 4.90 -3.78
C LEU A 130 24.30 5.11 -2.50
N GLU A 131 23.86 5.97 -1.58
CA GLU A 131 24.50 6.19 -0.28
C GLU A 131 24.54 4.92 0.59
N ALA A 132 23.53 4.06 0.46
CA ALA A 132 23.49 2.74 1.09
C ALA A 132 24.32 1.68 0.34
N GLY A 133 25.00 2.04 -0.75
CA GLY A 133 25.87 1.15 -1.53
C GLY A 133 25.16 0.34 -2.62
N VAL A 134 23.90 0.66 -2.95
CA VAL A 134 23.18 0.04 -4.07
C VAL A 134 23.80 0.49 -5.39
N GLN A 135 23.93 -0.43 -6.36
CA GLN A 135 24.30 -0.08 -7.73
C GLN A 135 23.04 0.12 -8.58
N ILE A 136 22.98 1.25 -9.29
CA ILE A 136 21.86 1.58 -10.18
C ILE A 136 22.36 1.59 -11.62
N VAL A 137 21.78 0.74 -12.46
CA VAL A 137 22.08 0.66 -13.89
C VAL A 137 20.84 1.04 -14.67
N THR A 138 20.99 2.04 -15.55
CA THR A 138 19.93 2.50 -16.46
C THR A 138 20.21 2.06 -17.89
N ASN A 139 19.20 2.09 -18.76
CA ASN A 139 19.30 1.57 -20.13
C ASN A 139 19.69 0.08 -20.19
N ALA A 140 19.41 -0.66 -19.12
CA ALA A 140 19.63 -2.09 -19.00
C ALA A 140 18.29 -2.81 -19.14
N GLU A 141 17.86 -3.06 -20.37
CA GLU A 141 16.59 -3.75 -20.61
C GLU A 141 16.72 -5.24 -20.23
N VAL A 142 15.86 -5.68 -19.31
CA VAL A 142 15.75 -7.08 -18.91
C VAL A 142 15.01 -7.86 -19.98
N SER A 143 15.70 -8.81 -20.61
CA SER A 143 15.16 -9.75 -21.60
C SER A 143 14.41 -10.89 -20.91
N GLN A 144 15.00 -11.49 -19.87
CA GLN A 144 14.43 -12.65 -19.19
C GLN A 144 14.72 -12.64 -17.68
N VAL A 145 13.80 -13.16 -16.89
CA VAL A 145 14.06 -13.57 -15.50
C VAL A 145 14.49 -15.03 -15.54
N MET A 146 15.70 -15.29 -15.05
CA MET A 146 16.28 -16.64 -15.04
C MET A 146 15.68 -17.44 -13.89
N VAL A 147 15.12 -18.59 -14.20
CA VAL A 147 14.48 -19.49 -13.22
C VAL A 147 15.00 -20.90 -13.47
N ASP A 148 15.35 -21.58 -12.40
CA ASP A 148 15.70 -22.99 -12.43
C ASP A 148 14.47 -23.83 -12.78
N GLU A 149 14.51 -24.56 -13.90
CA GLU A 149 13.35 -25.33 -14.37
C GLU A 149 12.99 -26.51 -13.45
N ASN A 150 13.95 -27.07 -12.71
CA ASN A 150 13.72 -28.23 -11.85
C ASN A 150 13.14 -27.82 -10.49
N THR A 151 13.56 -26.67 -9.96
CA THR A 151 13.21 -26.21 -8.61
C THR A 151 12.24 -25.03 -8.60
N GLY A 152 12.04 -24.37 -9.75
CA GLY A 152 11.23 -23.16 -9.88
C GLY A 152 11.81 -21.92 -9.18
N LYS A 153 13.08 -21.97 -8.75
CA LYS A 153 13.73 -20.88 -8.01
C LYS A 153 14.32 -19.85 -8.95
N VAL A 154 14.14 -18.57 -8.62
CA VAL A 154 14.80 -17.48 -9.36
C VAL A 154 16.31 -17.55 -9.16
N GLN A 155 17.04 -17.32 -10.25
CA GLN A 155 18.50 -17.30 -10.28
C GLN A 155 19.06 -15.92 -10.67
N GLY A 156 18.21 -15.00 -11.13
CA GLY A 156 18.60 -13.66 -11.52
C GLY A 156 17.82 -13.12 -12.71
N VAL A 157 18.44 -12.21 -13.45
CA VAL A 157 17.90 -11.67 -14.71
C VAL A 157 18.98 -11.65 -15.80
N ALA A 158 18.57 -11.90 -17.04
CA ALA A 158 19.38 -11.67 -18.23
C ALA A 158 18.94 -10.36 -18.89
N LEU A 159 19.91 -9.61 -19.39
CA LEU A 159 19.69 -8.38 -20.15
C LEU A 159 19.64 -8.67 -21.66
N VAL A 160 19.13 -7.73 -22.45
CA VAL A 160 19.07 -7.85 -23.92
C VAL A 160 20.47 -7.91 -24.56
N ASP A 161 21.49 -7.33 -23.91
CA ASP A 161 22.87 -7.38 -24.37
C ASP A 161 23.60 -8.69 -24.04
N GLY A 162 22.92 -9.64 -23.39
CA GLY A 162 23.47 -10.94 -22.97
C GLY A 162 24.12 -10.93 -21.59
N THR A 163 24.18 -9.80 -20.89
CA THR A 163 24.69 -9.74 -19.51
C THR A 163 23.75 -10.45 -18.56
N GLU A 164 24.30 -11.31 -17.69
CA GLU A 164 23.54 -12.00 -16.64
C GLU A 164 23.84 -11.40 -15.26
N LEU A 165 22.77 -11.11 -14.51
CA LEU A 165 22.83 -10.58 -13.15
C LEU A 165 22.20 -11.60 -12.20
N HIS A 166 23.03 -12.33 -11.45
CA HIS A 166 22.57 -13.35 -10.53
C HIS A 166 22.04 -12.79 -9.21
N SER A 167 20.90 -13.31 -8.76
CA SER A 167 20.30 -12.98 -7.47
C SER A 167 19.33 -14.07 -7.03
N SER A 168 19.25 -14.30 -5.73
CA SER A 168 18.25 -15.20 -5.12
C SER A 168 16.86 -14.57 -5.02
N VAL A 169 16.74 -13.25 -5.25
CA VAL A 169 15.49 -12.50 -5.18
C VAL A 169 15.43 -11.48 -6.32
N VAL A 170 14.28 -11.43 -7.01
CA VAL A 170 13.97 -10.42 -8.03
C VAL A 170 12.67 -9.72 -7.63
N LEU A 171 12.72 -8.39 -7.56
CA LEU A 171 11.55 -7.53 -7.37
C LEU A 171 11.28 -6.80 -8.68
N SER A 172 10.03 -6.85 -9.16
CA SER A 172 9.63 -6.22 -10.42
C SER A 172 8.45 -5.28 -10.19
N ASN A 173 8.60 -4.04 -10.63
CA ASN A 173 7.51 -3.06 -10.70
C ASN A 173 6.79 -3.08 -12.07
N ALA A 174 7.24 -3.91 -13.01
CA ALA A 174 6.54 -4.06 -14.29
C ALA A 174 5.19 -4.76 -14.08
N THR A 175 4.25 -4.58 -15.02
CA THR A 175 2.95 -5.23 -14.93
C THR A 175 3.09 -6.75 -14.77
N PRO A 176 2.13 -7.43 -14.12
CA PRO A 176 2.17 -8.88 -13.97
C PRO A 176 2.34 -9.61 -15.31
N TYR A 177 1.66 -9.14 -16.36
CA TYR A 177 1.82 -9.70 -17.71
C TYR A 177 3.27 -9.57 -18.22
N LYS A 178 3.87 -8.37 -18.13
CA LYS A 178 5.26 -8.16 -18.56
C LYS A 178 6.26 -8.99 -17.75
N THR A 179 6.02 -9.16 -16.45
CA THR A 179 6.92 -9.95 -15.59
C THR A 179 6.76 -11.45 -15.83
N PHE A 180 5.53 -11.99 -15.80
CA PHE A 180 5.29 -13.44 -15.77
C PHE A 180 5.05 -14.08 -17.13
N VAL A 181 4.53 -13.34 -18.11
CA VAL A 181 4.24 -13.89 -19.45
C VAL A 181 5.36 -13.57 -20.42
N VAL A 182 5.88 -12.34 -20.37
CA VAL A 182 6.90 -11.90 -21.34
C VAL A 182 8.31 -12.26 -20.88
N ARG A 183 8.64 -12.12 -19.59
CA ARG A 183 10.02 -12.28 -19.09
C ARG A 183 10.29 -13.61 -18.38
N ILE A 184 9.27 -14.35 -17.96
CA ILE A 184 9.44 -15.70 -17.44
C ILE A 184 8.96 -16.64 -18.54
N THR A 185 9.88 -17.04 -19.40
CA THR A 185 9.62 -18.08 -20.38
C THR A 185 9.94 -19.41 -19.74
N LEU A 186 8.90 -20.17 -19.40
CA LEU A 186 9.05 -21.60 -19.15
C LEU A 186 9.09 -22.24 -20.53
N ASN A 187 10.20 -22.85 -20.93
CA ASN A 187 10.23 -23.66 -22.13
C ASN A 187 9.25 -24.83 -21.91
N THR A 188 8.07 -24.76 -22.54
CA THR A 188 7.14 -25.88 -22.68
C THR A 188 7.52 -26.74 -23.86
#